data_AF-B0CFT9-F1
#
_entry.id   AF-B0CFT9-F1
#
_cell.length_a   1.000
_cell.length_b   1.000
_cell.length_c   1.000
_cell.angle_alpha   90.00
_cell.angle_beta   90.00
_cell.angle_gamma   90.00
#
_symmetry.space_group_name_H-M   'P 1'
#
loop_
_entity.id
_entity.type
_entity.pdbx_description
1 polymer ?
#
loop_
_entity_poly.entity_id
_entity_poly.type
_entity_poly.pdbx_seq_one_letter_code
_entity_poly.pdbx_strand_id
1 'polypeptide(L)'
;MSHFDPSRLQKQPDLFQRFEVMDEGRSIASTRLPDSAELIVFERHGQRRALLVQEMAYHHLAQGTLAEQPYIVSFCGVCHSGVGLTPVVEGQSYHFQVGGLYNGVAILTDDETGTYWDHITGQAVYGPLAGTQLDTWSLEMTTVAAARRQEPELRILRSHQRPIFRRVMRFGQWTFGQTGYLPKLFTQTMAPEDPRLSRMTMGLGVVVDGSARFYPHAEIEPQVTDDWNGRTLQVSLNPLDGVPSATWADGTRPLQYFLRWYGFALTFSHCSIYGLDQKEVI
;
A
#
# COMPACT_ATOMS: atom_id res chain seq x y z
N MET A 1 -10.79 5.08 14.26
CA MET A 1 -9.34 5.18 14.00
C MET A 1 -8.63 5.42 15.32
N SER A 2 -7.43 4.86 15.51
CA SER A 2 -6.65 5.14 16.72
C SER A 2 -6.23 6.61 16.77
N HIS A 3 -6.29 7.23 17.95
CA HIS A 3 -5.82 8.61 18.15
C HIS A 3 -4.33 8.75 17.80
N PHE A 4 -3.96 9.81 17.08
CA PHE A 4 -2.55 10.07 16.75
C PHE A 4 -1.76 10.49 18.00
N ASP A 5 -0.59 9.90 18.21
CA ASP A 5 0.29 10.23 19.33
C ASP A 5 1.62 10.79 18.82
N PRO A 6 1.82 12.12 18.87
CA PRO A 6 3.04 12.74 18.38
C PRO A 6 4.32 12.26 19.07
N SER A 7 4.23 11.69 20.28
CA SER A 7 5.42 11.21 21.02
C SER A 7 6.03 9.94 20.41
N ARG A 8 5.24 9.19 19.64
CA ARG A 8 5.67 8.00 18.89
C ARG A 8 6.07 8.31 17.46
N LEU A 9 5.85 9.53 16.98
CA LEU A 9 6.28 9.94 15.65
C LEU A 9 7.80 10.07 15.62
N GLN A 10 8.44 9.25 14.79
CA GLN A 10 9.85 9.42 14.50
C GLN A 10 10.03 10.16 13.18
N LYS A 11 10.37 11.45 13.26
CA LYS A 11 10.60 12.31 12.10
C LYS A 11 11.95 12.02 11.46
N GLN A 12 11.96 11.78 10.16
CA GLN A 12 13.15 11.59 9.33
C GLN A 12 12.89 12.18 7.92
N PRO A 13 12.63 13.49 7.79
CA PRO A 13 12.46 14.12 6.49
C PRO A 13 13.72 13.93 5.64
N ASP A 14 13.56 13.87 4.32
CA ASP A 14 14.63 13.73 3.34
C ASP A 14 15.49 12.46 3.45
N LEU A 15 15.07 11.46 4.23
CA LEU A 15 15.82 10.20 4.36
C LEU A 15 15.92 9.42 3.05
N PHE A 16 14.86 9.50 2.24
CA PHE A 16 14.75 8.79 0.97
C PHE A 16 14.71 9.78 -0.19
N GLN A 17 15.40 9.42 -1.27
CA GLN A 17 15.34 10.19 -2.50
C GLN A 17 13.91 10.18 -3.03
N ARG A 18 13.41 11.33 -3.50
CA ARG A 18 12.11 11.42 -4.17
C ARG A 18 12.11 10.64 -5.48
N PHE A 19 10.99 10.01 -5.79
CA PHE A 19 10.74 9.45 -7.12
C PHE A 19 9.75 10.34 -7.86
N GLU A 20 10.29 11.27 -8.62
CA GLU A 20 9.52 12.06 -9.59
C GLU A 20 9.41 11.29 -10.90
N VAL A 21 8.19 11.02 -11.33
CA VAL A 21 7.93 10.30 -12.58
C VAL A 21 7.99 11.28 -13.75
N MET A 22 9.04 11.17 -14.55
CA MET A 22 9.38 12.14 -15.61
C MET A 22 9.23 11.58 -17.04
N ASP A 23 9.01 10.27 -17.18
CA ASP A 23 8.84 9.61 -18.48
C ASP A 23 7.59 8.73 -18.50
N GLU A 24 7.20 8.29 -19.69
CA GLU A 24 6.04 7.43 -19.88
C GLU A 24 6.29 5.96 -19.52
N GLY A 25 7.52 5.60 -19.12
CA GLY A 25 7.94 4.22 -18.90
C GLY A 25 8.18 3.44 -20.20
N ARG A 26 8.48 2.15 -20.04
CA ARG A 26 8.70 1.21 -21.15
C ARG A 26 7.73 0.03 -21.05
N SER A 27 7.27 -0.49 -22.18
CA SER A 27 6.46 -1.72 -22.23
C SER A 27 7.19 -2.86 -21.51
N ILE A 28 6.49 -3.58 -20.62
CA ILE A 28 7.05 -4.66 -19.82
C ILE A 28 7.64 -5.79 -20.67
N ALA A 29 7.06 -6.06 -21.84
CA ALA A 29 7.57 -7.02 -22.82
C ALA A 29 8.98 -6.66 -23.34
N SER A 30 9.32 -5.37 -23.39
CA SER A 30 10.63 -4.88 -23.85
C SER A 30 11.73 -4.93 -22.77
N THR A 31 11.36 -5.25 -21.53
CA THR A 31 12.29 -5.25 -20.39
C THR A 31 12.85 -6.64 -20.10
N ARG A 32 14.00 -6.71 -19.43
CA ARG A 32 14.59 -7.97 -18.92
C ARG A 32 14.43 -8.11 -17.41
N LEU A 33 13.24 -7.81 -16.90
CA LEU A 33 12.93 -7.97 -15.47
C LEU A 33 12.72 -9.45 -15.13
N PRO A 34 13.14 -9.90 -13.92
CA PRO A 34 12.86 -11.25 -13.44
C PRO A 34 11.36 -11.48 -13.32
N ASP A 35 10.90 -12.66 -13.70
CA ASP A 35 9.48 -13.04 -13.67
C ASP A 35 8.86 -12.97 -12.25
N SER A 36 9.67 -13.24 -11.22
CA SER A 36 9.27 -13.15 -9.82
C SER A 36 9.31 -11.75 -9.23
N ALA A 37 9.72 -10.72 -9.99
CA ALA A 37 9.69 -9.36 -9.49
C ALA A 37 8.24 -8.88 -9.34
N GLU A 38 7.95 -8.24 -8.21
CA GLU A 38 6.63 -7.72 -7.91
C GLU A 38 6.45 -6.30 -8.49
N LEU A 39 5.22 -6.03 -8.90
CA LEU A 39 4.77 -4.79 -9.51
C LEU A 39 3.62 -4.20 -8.71
N ILE A 40 3.62 -2.87 -8.67
CA ILE A 40 2.48 -2.06 -8.26
C ILE A 40 1.90 -1.45 -9.52
N VAL A 41 0.68 -1.83 -9.88
CA VAL A 41 -0.05 -1.33 -11.04
C VAL A 41 -1.11 -0.34 -10.57
N PHE A 42 -1.17 0.79 -11.26
CA PHE A 42 -2.16 1.83 -11.02
C PHE A 42 -2.76 2.32 -12.33
N GLU A 43 -3.96 2.89 -12.23
CA GLU A 43 -4.70 3.43 -13.36
C GLU A 43 -5.20 4.83 -13.05
N ARG A 44 -5.08 5.76 -13.99
CA ARG A 44 -5.73 7.08 -13.97
C ARG A 44 -6.38 7.32 -15.32
N HIS A 45 -7.68 7.62 -15.34
CA HIS A 45 -8.47 7.86 -16.57
C HIS A 45 -8.19 6.85 -17.71
N GLY A 46 -8.22 5.55 -17.42
CA GLY A 46 -7.99 4.48 -18.41
C GLY A 46 -6.54 4.26 -18.82
N GLN A 47 -5.58 5.05 -18.31
CA GLN A 47 -4.16 4.81 -18.53
C GLN A 47 -3.55 4.05 -17.36
N ARG A 48 -3.01 2.87 -17.63
CA ARG A 48 -2.32 2.03 -16.64
C ARG A 48 -0.81 2.24 -16.68
N ARG A 49 -0.17 2.22 -15.51
CA ARG A 49 1.28 2.22 -15.34
C ARG A 49 1.67 1.26 -14.23
N ALA A 50 2.91 0.78 -14.28
CA ALA A 50 3.48 -0.09 -13.26
C ALA A 50 4.73 0.52 -12.64
N LEU A 51 4.96 0.24 -11.37
CA LEU A 51 6.19 0.53 -10.63
C LEU A 51 6.74 -0.78 -10.05
N LEU A 52 8.06 -0.91 -9.98
CA LEU A 52 8.67 -2.05 -9.27
C LEU A 52 8.47 -1.88 -7.77
N VAL A 53 7.92 -2.89 -7.09
CA VAL A 53 7.85 -2.95 -5.62
C VAL A 53 9.24 -2.75 -5.00
N GLN A 54 10.28 -3.28 -5.65
CA GLN A 54 11.66 -3.09 -5.22
C GLN A 54 12.11 -1.61 -5.22
N GLU A 55 11.74 -0.86 -6.27
CA GLU A 55 12.09 0.57 -6.35
C GLU A 55 11.25 1.38 -5.35
N MET A 56 9.98 1.01 -5.21
CA MET A 56 9.06 1.61 -4.25
C MET A 56 9.39 1.30 -2.80
N ALA A 57 10.01 0.17 -2.50
CA ALA A 57 10.49 -0.10 -1.15
C ALA A 57 11.70 0.76 -0.76
N TYR A 58 12.44 1.31 -1.75
CA TYR A 58 13.50 2.29 -1.51
C TYR A 58 12.93 3.70 -1.40
N HIS A 59 12.10 4.11 -2.35
CA HIS A 59 11.58 5.48 -2.41
C HIS A 59 10.41 5.74 -1.47
N HIS A 60 9.62 4.70 -1.18
CA HIS A 60 8.34 4.71 -0.46
C HIS A 60 7.23 5.57 -1.05
N LEU A 61 7.56 6.48 -1.96
CA LEU A 61 6.64 7.40 -2.60
C LEU A 61 7.12 7.70 -4.02
N ALA A 62 6.21 7.59 -4.99
CA ALA A 62 6.37 8.10 -6.34
C ALA A 62 5.24 9.09 -6.61
N GLN A 63 5.60 10.28 -7.09
CA GLN A 63 4.64 11.34 -7.39
C GLN A 63 4.79 11.80 -8.83
N GLY A 64 3.67 12.10 -9.47
CA GLY A 64 3.65 12.61 -10.83
C GLY A 64 2.24 12.90 -11.33
N THR A 65 2.12 13.02 -12.65
CA THR A 65 0.84 13.23 -13.34
C THR A 65 0.65 12.14 -14.38
N LEU A 66 -0.54 11.55 -14.44
CA LEU A 66 -0.91 10.57 -15.47
C LEU A 66 -2.32 10.91 -15.99
N ALA A 67 -2.46 11.01 -17.31
CA ALA A 67 -3.70 11.44 -17.94
C ALA A 67 -4.26 12.74 -17.33
N GLU A 68 -3.38 13.73 -17.12
CA GLU A 68 -3.67 15.04 -16.51
C GLU A 68 -4.13 14.99 -15.04
N GLN A 69 -4.06 13.82 -14.40
CA GLN A 69 -4.40 13.67 -12.99
C GLN A 69 -3.14 13.55 -12.12
N PRO A 70 -2.97 14.44 -11.12
CA PRO A 70 -1.88 14.30 -10.16
C PRO A 70 -2.11 13.07 -9.30
N TYR A 71 -1.03 12.35 -9.00
CA TYR A 71 -1.09 11.15 -8.18
C TYR A 71 0.14 11.02 -7.29
N ILE A 72 -0.05 10.29 -6.20
CA ILE A 72 0.99 9.64 -5.43
C ILE A 72 0.71 8.14 -5.47
N VAL A 73 1.75 7.35 -5.68
CA VAL A 73 1.78 5.94 -5.29
C VAL A 73 2.68 5.84 -4.07
N SER A 74 2.10 5.50 -2.91
CA SER A 74 2.85 5.25 -1.68
C SER A 74 2.97 3.75 -1.43
N PHE A 75 4.12 3.33 -0.90
CA PHE A 75 4.37 1.93 -0.54
C PHE A 75 5.24 1.79 0.69
N CYS A 76 4.81 0.99 1.66
CA CYS A 76 5.62 0.61 2.81
C CYS A 76 6.19 -0.80 2.61
N GLY A 77 7.51 -0.91 2.45
CA GLY A 77 8.17 -2.21 2.23
C GLY A 77 8.07 -3.20 3.39
N VAL A 78 7.71 -2.74 4.60
CA VAL A 78 7.63 -3.59 5.80
C VAL A 78 6.21 -4.14 6.01
N CYS A 79 5.18 -3.29 5.96
CA CYS A 79 3.79 -3.78 6.06
C CYS A 79 3.21 -4.22 4.70
N HIS A 80 3.95 -4.01 3.61
CA HIS A 80 3.53 -4.33 2.24
C HIS A 80 2.33 -3.51 1.74
N SER A 81 1.88 -2.48 2.49
CA SER A 81 0.76 -1.65 2.04
C SER A 81 1.17 -0.74 0.88
N GLY A 82 0.42 -0.81 -0.22
CA GLY A 82 0.46 0.13 -1.32
C GLY A 82 -0.86 0.87 -1.44
N VAL A 83 -0.81 2.20 -1.57
CA VAL A 83 -1.98 3.07 -1.70
C VAL A 83 -1.75 4.14 -2.75
N GLY A 84 -2.75 4.36 -3.60
CA GLY A 84 -2.80 5.52 -4.49
C GLY A 84 -3.46 6.69 -3.78
N LEU A 85 -2.86 7.87 -3.84
CA LEU A 85 -3.42 9.11 -3.28
C LEU A 85 -3.48 10.20 -4.35
N THR A 86 -4.45 11.11 -4.23
CA THR A 86 -4.49 12.34 -5.02
C THR A 86 -3.92 13.48 -4.18
N PRO A 87 -2.76 14.09 -4.54
CA PRO A 87 -2.07 15.07 -3.70
C PRO A 87 -2.67 16.47 -3.83
N VAL A 88 -4.00 16.57 -3.76
CA VAL A 88 -4.74 17.81 -3.94
C VAL A 88 -5.61 18.07 -2.71
N VAL A 89 -5.46 19.25 -2.12
CA VAL A 89 -6.27 19.72 -1.00
C VAL A 89 -6.87 21.07 -1.41
N GLU A 90 -8.20 21.18 -1.36
CA GLU A 90 -8.92 22.41 -1.74
C GLU A 90 -8.54 22.97 -3.13
N GLY A 91 -8.22 22.09 -4.07
CA GLY A 91 -7.83 22.45 -5.44
C GLY A 91 -6.35 22.80 -5.62
N GLN A 92 -5.55 22.84 -4.55
CA GLN A 92 -4.11 23.05 -4.60
C GLN A 92 -3.37 21.72 -4.60
N SER A 93 -2.40 21.55 -5.52
CA SER A 93 -1.49 20.40 -5.53
C SER A 93 -0.35 20.59 -4.53
N TYR A 94 0.01 19.53 -3.82
CA TYR A 94 1.07 19.49 -2.81
C TYR A 94 2.20 18.54 -3.20
N HIS A 95 3.40 18.76 -2.67
CA HIS A 95 4.58 17.94 -2.93
C HIS A 95 4.94 17.13 -1.70
N PHE A 96 4.91 15.80 -1.85
CA PHE A 96 5.08 14.90 -0.73
C PHE A 96 6.45 14.21 -0.73
N GLN A 97 6.86 13.88 0.48
CA GLN A 97 8.02 13.03 0.75
C GLN A 97 7.73 12.15 1.96
N VAL A 98 8.66 11.24 2.29
CA VAL A 98 8.58 10.46 3.52
C VAL A 98 8.98 11.35 4.69
N GLY A 99 8.06 11.55 5.63
CA GLY A 99 8.30 12.34 6.84
C GLY A 99 8.91 11.52 7.98
N GLY A 100 8.84 10.18 7.93
CA GLY A 100 9.46 9.29 8.90
C GLY A 100 8.66 8.01 9.14
N LEU A 101 8.55 7.61 10.41
CA LEU A 101 7.84 6.40 10.83
C LEU A 101 6.80 6.69 11.92
N TYR A 102 5.64 6.07 11.77
CA TYR A 102 4.59 6.02 12.78
C TYR A 102 3.86 4.67 12.68
N ASN A 103 3.55 4.03 13.81
CA ASN A 103 2.96 2.68 13.83
C ASN A 103 3.80 1.61 13.10
N GLY A 104 5.12 1.79 12.99
CA GLY A 104 6.00 0.90 12.22
C GLY A 104 5.79 1.00 10.70
N VAL A 105 5.03 1.99 10.25
CA VAL A 105 4.65 2.24 8.86
C VAL A 105 5.21 3.60 8.42
N ALA A 106 5.41 3.78 7.12
CA ALA A 106 5.83 5.06 6.57
C ALA A 106 4.73 6.12 6.80
N ILE A 107 5.13 7.31 7.24
CA ILE A 107 4.26 8.49 7.31
C ILE A 107 4.77 9.52 6.30
N LEU A 108 3.87 10.17 5.58
CA LEU A 108 4.22 11.16 4.58
C LEU A 108 4.28 12.55 5.21
N THR A 109 5.00 13.48 4.59
CA THR A 109 4.91 14.91 4.88
C THR A 109 4.86 15.70 3.57
N ASP A 110 4.11 16.79 3.54
CA ASP A 110 4.14 17.75 2.44
C ASP A 110 5.18 18.85 2.67
N ASP A 111 5.72 19.42 1.60
CA ASP A 111 6.72 20.48 1.65
C ASP A 111 6.11 21.85 1.95
N GLU A 112 4.88 22.09 1.49
CA GLU A 112 4.23 23.38 1.58
C GLU A 112 3.91 23.79 3.01
N THR A 113 3.54 22.83 3.86
CA THR A 113 3.08 23.08 5.24
C THR A 113 3.83 22.26 6.28
N GLY A 114 4.54 21.21 5.89
CA GLY A 114 5.16 20.27 6.82
C GLY A 114 4.13 19.45 7.62
N THR A 115 2.90 19.29 7.09
CA THR A 115 1.88 18.44 7.69
C THR A 115 2.25 16.99 7.48
N TYR A 116 2.00 16.15 8.49
CA TYR A 116 2.22 14.72 8.46
C TYR A 116 0.92 13.99 8.14
N TRP A 117 1.00 13.04 7.21
CA TRP A 117 -0.13 12.35 6.63
C TRP A 117 0.05 10.84 6.75
N ASP A 118 -0.99 10.17 7.24
CA ASP A 118 -1.05 8.72 7.23
C ASP A 118 -1.10 8.21 5.79
N HIS A 119 -0.14 7.38 5.40
CA HIS A 119 0.03 7.00 4.00
C HIS A 119 -1.04 5.99 3.50
N ILE A 120 -1.73 5.30 4.43
CA ILE A 120 -2.75 4.31 4.07
C ILE A 120 -4.10 4.98 3.84
N THR A 121 -4.43 5.90 4.75
CA THR A 121 -5.75 6.56 4.79
C THR A 121 -5.73 7.90 4.07
N GLY A 122 -4.58 8.54 3.92
CA GLY A 122 -4.47 9.90 3.39
C GLY A 122 -4.91 10.97 4.38
N GLN A 123 -5.14 10.64 5.65
CA GLN A 123 -5.52 11.60 6.68
C GLN A 123 -4.31 12.44 7.10
N ALA A 124 -4.47 13.77 7.15
CA ALA A 124 -3.54 14.64 7.85
C ALA A 124 -3.69 14.45 9.37
N VAL A 125 -2.66 13.91 10.01
CA VAL A 125 -2.71 13.53 11.44
C VAL A 125 -2.00 14.53 12.35
N TYR A 126 -1.07 15.33 11.81
CA TYR A 126 -0.32 16.30 12.62
C TYR A 126 0.26 17.43 11.76
N GLY A 127 -0.04 18.68 12.12
CA GLY A 127 0.46 19.87 11.41
C GLY A 127 -0.68 20.82 10.99
N PRO A 128 -0.37 21.86 10.20
CA PRO A 128 -1.33 22.90 9.81
C PRO A 128 -2.60 22.38 9.13
N LEU A 129 -2.51 21.30 8.35
CA LEU A 129 -3.65 20.72 7.62
C LEU A 129 -4.32 19.56 8.37
N ALA A 130 -4.00 19.34 9.65
CA ALA A 130 -4.58 18.24 10.44
C ALA A 130 -6.12 18.21 10.39
N GLY A 131 -6.67 17.01 10.21
CA GLY A 131 -8.12 16.78 10.02
C GLY A 131 -8.58 16.77 8.56
N THR A 132 -7.76 17.23 7.63
CA THR A 132 -8.03 17.04 6.18
C THR A 132 -7.71 15.61 5.73
N GLN A 133 -8.21 15.23 4.56
CA GLN A 133 -8.05 13.90 3.97
C GLN A 133 -7.77 14.01 2.48
N LEU A 134 -6.76 13.28 1.99
CA LEU A 134 -6.52 13.07 0.57
C LEU A 134 -7.44 11.98 0.04
N ASP A 135 -7.87 12.09 -1.22
CA ASP A 135 -8.56 11.00 -1.90
C ASP A 135 -7.62 9.80 -2.05
N THR A 136 -8.06 8.63 -1.59
CA THR A 136 -7.31 7.38 -1.70
C THR A 136 -7.99 6.38 -2.62
N TRP A 137 -7.20 5.53 -3.28
CA TRP A 137 -7.70 4.51 -4.19
C TRP A 137 -6.79 3.27 -4.19
N SER A 138 -7.36 2.13 -4.56
CA SER A 138 -6.69 0.82 -4.52
C SER A 138 -5.60 0.71 -5.59
N LEU A 139 -4.51 0.03 -5.23
CA LEU A 139 -3.48 -0.39 -6.18
C LEU A 139 -3.62 -1.89 -6.46
N GLU A 140 -3.17 -2.30 -7.64
CA GLU A 140 -3.07 -3.71 -8.01
C GLU A 140 -1.64 -4.19 -7.81
N MET A 141 -1.47 -5.23 -6.99
CA MET A 141 -0.20 -5.93 -6.83
C MET A 141 -0.18 -7.12 -7.78
N THR A 142 0.96 -7.38 -8.42
CA THR A 142 1.12 -8.54 -9.30
C THR A 142 2.60 -8.87 -9.50
N THR A 143 2.90 -9.93 -10.24
CA THR A 143 4.27 -10.26 -10.67
C THR A 143 4.52 -9.85 -12.11
N VAL A 144 5.79 -9.69 -12.48
CA VAL A 144 6.21 -9.47 -13.87
C VAL A 144 5.71 -10.59 -14.79
N ALA A 145 5.74 -11.84 -14.34
CA ALA A 145 5.21 -12.96 -15.13
C ALA A 145 3.70 -12.85 -15.40
N ALA A 146 2.91 -12.56 -14.37
CA ALA A 146 1.47 -12.39 -14.49
C ALA A 146 1.13 -11.18 -15.38
N ALA A 147 1.75 -10.03 -15.12
CA ALA A 147 1.57 -8.81 -15.93
C ALA A 147 1.95 -9.02 -17.40
N ARG A 148 3.08 -9.67 -17.71
CA ARG A 148 3.47 -9.97 -19.10
C ARG A 148 2.46 -10.86 -19.82
N ARG A 149 1.79 -11.76 -19.10
CA ARG A 149 0.77 -12.64 -19.67
C ARG A 149 -0.55 -11.91 -19.92
N GLN A 150 -0.93 -11.01 -19.01
CA GLN A 150 -2.22 -10.32 -19.05
C GLN A 150 -2.18 -9.04 -19.90
N GLU A 151 -1.13 -8.23 -19.75
CA GLU A 151 -0.97 -6.93 -20.42
C GLU A 151 0.50 -6.72 -20.84
N PRO A 152 0.95 -7.33 -21.96
CA PRO A 152 2.34 -7.23 -22.42
C PRO A 152 2.83 -5.80 -22.67
N GLU A 153 1.91 -4.88 -23.00
CA GLU A 153 2.19 -3.47 -23.27
C GLU A 153 2.11 -2.57 -22.03
N LEU A 154 1.84 -3.14 -20.85
CA LEU A 154 1.84 -2.41 -19.60
C LEU A 154 3.17 -1.68 -19.43
N ARG A 155 3.11 -0.35 -19.27
CA ARG A 155 4.31 0.47 -19.21
C ARG A 155 4.82 0.56 -17.78
N ILE A 156 6.06 0.14 -17.58
CA ILE A 156 6.75 0.24 -16.31
C ILE A 156 7.56 1.53 -16.23
N LEU A 157 7.29 2.30 -15.18
CA LEU A 157 8.01 3.50 -14.79
C LEU A 157 9.26 3.09 -14.02
N ARG A 158 10.37 3.80 -14.22
CA ARG A 158 11.64 3.50 -13.57
C ARG A 158 12.23 4.72 -12.92
N SER A 159 12.72 4.52 -11.71
CA SER A 159 13.55 5.50 -11.01
C SER A 159 14.97 5.47 -11.56
N HIS A 160 15.64 6.62 -11.58
CA HIS A 160 17.07 6.72 -11.88
C HIS A 160 17.92 6.29 -10.66
N GLN A 161 17.60 5.15 -10.06
CA GLN A 161 18.31 4.62 -8.89
C GLN A 161 19.75 4.21 -9.21
N ARG A 162 20.67 4.54 -8.31
CA ARG A 162 22.03 3.99 -8.37
C ARG A 162 21.99 2.47 -8.08
N PRO A 163 22.68 1.62 -8.86
CA PRO A 163 22.63 0.17 -8.72
C PRO A 163 22.98 -0.39 -7.32
N ILE A 164 23.76 0.33 -6.53
CA ILE A 164 24.17 -0.10 -5.19
C ILE A 164 23.01 -0.14 -4.19
N PHE A 165 22.08 0.83 -4.24
CA PHE A 165 20.90 0.87 -3.37
C PHE A 165 19.94 -0.28 -3.68
N ARG A 166 19.84 -0.63 -4.97
CA ARG A 166 19.07 -1.80 -5.43
C ARG A 166 19.52 -3.09 -4.75
N ARG A 167 20.83 -3.28 -4.49
CA ARG A 167 21.37 -4.47 -3.82
C ARG A 167 21.09 -4.46 -2.31
N VAL A 168 21.24 -3.31 -1.65
CA VAL A 168 20.97 -3.15 -0.21
C VAL A 168 19.50 -3.42 0.11
N MET A 169 18.57 -2.88 -0.67
CA MET A 169 17.15 -3.04 -0.39
C MET A 169 16.65 -4.48 -0.60
N ARG A 170 17.21 -5.25 -1.54
CA ARG A 170 16.88 -6.69 -1.66
C ARG A 170 17.21 -7.46 -0.39
N PHE A 171 18.34 -7.13 0.23
CA PHE A 171 18.74 -7.77 1.48
C PHE A 171 17.81 -7.36 2.63
N GLY A 172 17.50 -6.08 2.75
CA GLY A 172 16.55 -5.56 3.76
C GLY A 172 15.16 -6.18 3.63
N GLN A 173 14.56 -6.15 2.43
CA GLN A 173 13.24 -6.76 2.16
C GLN A 173 13.21 -8.25 2.51
N TRP A 174 14.27 -8.99 2.18
CA TRP A 174 14.40 -10.40 2.54
C TRP A 174 14.40 -10.59 4.07
N THR A 175 15.15 -9.76 4.80
CA THR A 175 15.22 -9.84 6.27
C THR A 175 13.90 -9.48 6.96
N PHE A 176 13.24 -8.38 6.59
CA PHE A 176 11.98 -7.95 7.22
C PHE A 176 10.80 -8.86 6.85
N GLY A 177 10.80 -9.32 5.60
CA GLY A 177 9.69 -10.06 5.02
C GLY A 177 9.52 -11.47 5.59
N GLN A 178 10.62 -12.22 5.76
CA GLN A 178 10.58 -13.64 6.13
C GLN A 178 10.74 -13.91 7.63
N THR A 179 11.52 -13.10 8.35
CA THR A 179 11.81 -13.37 9.78
C THR A 179 10.77 -12.77 10.72
N GLY A 180 9.96 -11.82 10.24
CA GLY A 180 9.08 -11.01 11.06
C GLY A 180 9.78 -10.09 12.06
N TYR A 181 11.11 -10.01 12.01
CA TYR A 181 11.89 -9.12 12.83
C TYR A 181 11.69 -7.66 12.38
N LEU A 182 11.18 -6.84 13.30
CA LEU A 182 11.15 -5.39 13.16
C LEU A 182 12.25 -4.78 14.01
N PRO A 183 13.20 -4.02 13.42
CA PRO A 183 14.20 -3.29 14.20
C PRO A 183 13.56 -2.37 15.22
N LYS A 184 14.28 -2.10 16.31
CA LYS A 184 13.82 -1.25 17.43
C LYS A 184 13.26 0.10 16.98
N LEU A 185 13.85 0.67 15.92
CA LEU A 185 13.39 1.90 15.27
C LEU A 185 11.89 1.85 14.91
N PHE A 186 11.41 0.72 14.39
CA PHE A 186 10.02 0.54 14.00
C PHE A 186 9.15 0.31 15.24
N THR A 187 9.54 -0.63 16.10
CA THR A 187 8.73 -1.05 17.25
C THR A 187 8.53 0.07 18.28
N GLN A 188 9.46 1.02 18.40
CA GLN A 188 9.30 2.21 19.26
C GLN A 188 8.19 3.15 18.80
N THR A 189 7.82 3.12 17.52
CA THR A 189 6.74 3.96 16.97
C THR A 189 5.38 3.27 17.01
N MET A 190 5.35 1.97 17.34
CA MET A 190 4.14 1.14 17.29
C MET A 190 3.29 1.32 18.55
N ALA A 191 1.98 1.45 18.36
CA ALA A 191 1.01 1.22 19.42
C ALA A 191 0.92 -0.29 19.73
N PRO A 192 0.25 -0.70 20.82
CA PRO A 192 0.01 -2.12 21.09
C PRO A 192 -0.61 -2.84 19.88
N GLU A 193 -0.03 -3.98 19.52
CA GLU A 193 -0.50 -4.79 18.38
C GLU A 193 -1.78 -5.56 18.73
N ASP A 194 -2.61 -5.81 17.71
CA ASP A 194 -3.78 -6.68 17.84
C ASP A 194 -3.34 -8.16 17.83
N PRO A 195 -3.54 -8.91 18.94
CA PRO A 195 -3.01 -10.26 19.09
C PRO A 195 -3.82 -11.33 18.36
N ARG A 196 -4.95 -10.99 17.72
CA ARG A 196 -5.83 -11.98 17.04
C ARG A 196 -5.12 -12.71 15.90
N LEU A 197 -4.10 -12.10 15.30
CA LEU A 197 -3.26 -12.69 14.26
C LEU A 197 -1.79 -12.32 14.49
N SER A 198 -0.88 -13.15 13.96
CA SER A 198 0.54 -12.77 13.89
C SER A 198 0.69 -11.48 13.10
N ARG A 199 1.55 -10.57 13.58
CA ARG A 199 1.80 -9.27 12.92
C ARG A 199 2.11 -9.41 11.42
N MET A 200 2.82 -10.48 11.04
CA MET A 200 3.27 -10.70 9.67
C MET A 200 2.29 -11.48 8.80
N THR A 201 1.11 -11.84 9.32
CA THR A 201 0.06 -12.47 8.53
C THR A 201 -0.28 -11.56 7.35
N MET A 202 -0.02 -12.06 6.13
CA MET A 202 -0.42 -11.39 4.90
C MET A 202 -1.92 -11.61 4.66
N GLY A 203 -2.57 -10.64 4.04
CA GLY A 203 -3.97 -10.74 3.67
C GLY A 203 -4.46 -9.53 2.88
N LEU A 204 -5.75 -9.58 2.55
CA LEU A 204 -6.44 -8.49 1.90
C LEU A 204 -7.26 -7.73 2.96
N GLY A 205 -6.95 -6.46 3.17
CA GLY A 205 -7.82 -5.56 3.91
C GLY A 205 -8.83 -4.93 2.97
N VAL A 206 -10.13 -5.01 3.27
CA VAL A 206 -11.21 -4.36 2.52
C VAL A 206 -11.88 -3.31 3.39
N VAL A 207 -12.12 -2.13 2.83
CA VAL A 207 -12.73 -1.00 3.53
C VAL A 207 -13.91 -0.47 2.72
N VAL A 208 -15.06 -0.35 3.38
CA VAL A 208 -16.34 0.06 2.78
C VAL A 208 -17.10 0.90 3.82
N ASP A 209 -17.43 2.14 3.48
CA ASP A 209 -18.25 3.04 4.31
C ASP A 209 -17.79 3.11 5.78
N GLY A 210 -16.47 3.23 6.00
CA GLY A 210 -15.85 3.29 7.34
C GLY A 210 -15.74 1.95 8.08
N SER A 211 -16.33 0.88 7.54
CA SER A 211 -16.16 -0.49 8.05
C SER A 211 -14.98 -1.17 7.37
N ALA A 212 -14.21 -1.96 8.13
CA ALA A 212 -13.00 -2.60 7.66
C ALA A 212 -13.02 -4.09 8.01
N ARG A 213 -12.58 -4.95 7.08
CA ARG A 213 -12.45 -6.40 7.28
C ARG A 213 -11.15 -6.89 6.69
N PHE A 214 -10.46 -7.75 7.41
CA PHE A 214 -9.24 -8.41 6.96
C PHE A 214 -9.53 -9.85 6.56
N TYR A 215 -9.04 -10.24 5.39
CA TYR A 215 -9.08 -11.61 4.88
C TYR A 215 -7.65 -12.16 4.92
N PRO A 216 -7.31 -12.99 5.92
CA PRO A 216 -6.00 -13.64 5.96
C PRO A 216 -5.79 -14.44 4.67
N HIS A 217 -4.62 -14.31 4.05
CA HIS A 217 -4.32 -14.95 2.76
C HIS A 217 -4.58 -16.47 2.79
N ALA A 218 -4.23 -17.12 3.90
CA ALA A 218 -4.43 -18.55 4.12
C ALA A 218 -5.91 -18.99 4.21
N GLU A 219 -6.85 -18.07 4.41
CA GLU A 219 -8.29 -18.37 4.46
C GLU A 219 -8.96 -18.20 3.08
N ILE A 220 -8.22 -17.79 2.04
CA ILE A 220 -8.74 -17.57 0.68
C ILE A 220 -8.39 -18.78 -0.20
N GLU A 221 -9.23 -19.81 -0.22
CA GLU A 221 -8.96 -21.04 -1.01
C GLU A 221 -10.07 -21.41 -2.01
N PRO A 222 -9.82 -21.31 -3.34
CA PRO A 222 -9.09 -20.21 -3.99
C PRO A 222 -9.89 -18.90 -3.98
N GLN A 223 -11.12 -18.95 -3.46
CA GLN A 223 -12.06 -17.86 -3.43
C GLN A 223 -12.99 -18.04 -2.23
N VAL A 224 -13.35 -16.92 -1.62
CA VAL A 224 -14.43 -16.84 -0.63
C VAL A 224 -15.51 -15.88 -1.11
N THR A 225 -16.74 -16.21 -0.76
CA THR A 225 -17.90 -15.32 -0.95
C THR A 225 -18.36 -14.88 0.42
N ASP A 226 -18.50 -13.58 0.59
CA ASP A 226 -18.80 -12.96 1.87
C ASP A 226 -19.97 -11.99 1.71
N ASP A 227 -20.82 -11.91 2.74
CA ASP A 227 -21.88 -10.92 2.79
C ASP A 227 -21.37 -9.67 3.50
N TRP A 228 -21.56 -8.53 2.84
CA TRP A 228 -21.25 -7.22 3.39
C TRP A 228 -22.52 -6.37 3.40
N ASN A 229 -23.29 -6.48 4.49
CA ASN A 229 -24.55 -5.75 4.67
C ASN A 229 -25.54 -6.01 3.51
N GLY A 230 -25.69 -7.26 3.08
CA GLY A 230 -26.56 -7.65 1.97
C GLY A 230 -25.96 -7.46 0.57
N ARG A 231 -24.71 -6.99 0.47
CA ARG A 231 -23.95 -6.95 -0.79
C ARG A 231 -22.94 -8.10 -0.82
N THR A 232 -23.00 -8.90 -1.87
CA THR A 232 -22.08 -10.02 -2.06
C THR A 232 -20.70 -9.53 -2.49
N LEU A 233 -19.70 -9.80 -1.66
CA LEU A 233 -18.29 -9.59 -1.97
C LEU A 233 -17.63 -10.92 -2.33
N GLN A 234 -16.91 -10.93 -3.45
CA GLN A 234 -16.08 -12.06 -3.88
C GLN A 234 -14.62 -11.70 -3.64
N VAL A 235 -13.92 -12.51 -2.84
CA VAL A 235 -12.48 -12.36 -2.60
C VAL A 235 -11.78 -13.58 -3.17
N SER A 236 -10.84 -13.40 -4.08
CA SER A 236 -10.20 -14.50 -4.81
C SER A 236 -8.70 -14.30 -4.97
N LEU A 237 -7.95 -15.40 -5.03
CA LEU A 237 -6.55 -15.39 -5.42
C LEU A 237 -6.43 -15.37 -6.94
N ASN A 238 -5.57 -14.48 -7.47
CA ASN A 238 -5.18 -14.54 -8.87
C ASN A 238 -4.39 -15.84 -9.12
N PRO A 239 -4.80 -16.69 -10.08
CA PRO A 239 -4.19 -18.00 -10.30
C PRO A 239 -2.74 -17.94 -10.83
N LEU A 240 -2.28 -16.78 -11.33
CA LEU A 240 -0.94 -16.61 -11.87
C LEU A 240 0.11 -16.29 -10.81
N ASP A 241 -0.27 -15.57 -9.75
CA ASP A 241 0.66 -15.04 -8.75
C ASP A 241 0.19 -15.17 -7.30
N GLY A 242 -1.04 -15.65 -7.07
CA GLY A 242 -1.62 -15.83 -5.75
C GLY A 242 -1.98 -14.53 -5.04
N VAL A 243 -1.97 -13.37 -5.72
CA VAL A 243 -2.33 -12.09 -5.11
C VAL A 243 -3.85 -12.05 -4.91
N PRO A 244 -4.34 -11.74 -3.70
CA PRO A 244 -5.76 -11.64 -3.44
C PRO A 244 -6.34 -10.34 -4.00
N SER A 245 -7.58 -10.40 -4.47
CA SER A 245 -8.38 -9.22 -4.79
C SER A 245 -9.85 -9.43 -4.45
N ALA A 246 -10.55 -8.34 -4.20
CA ALA A 246 -11.97 -8.32 -3.89
C ALA A 246 -12.75 -7.57 -4.97
N THR A 247 -13.89 -8.12 -5.37
CA THR A 247 -14.83 -7.54 -6.34
C THR A 247 -16.25 -7.72 -5.84
N TRP A 248 -17.08 -6.71 -6.07
CA TRP A 248 -18.52 -6.82 -5.91
C TRP A 248 -19.12 -7.62 -7.08
N ALA A 249 -20.35 -8.13 -6.90
CA ALA A 249 -21.08 -8.86 -7.94
C ALA A 249 -21.33 -8.04 -9.22
N ASP A 250 -21.34 -6.71 -9.13
CA ASP A 250 -21.47 -5.79 -10.27
C ASP A 250 -20.14 -5.54 -11.01
N GLY A 251 -19.04 -6.17 -10.57
CA GLY A 251 -17.70 -6.03 -11.14
C GLY A 251 -16.90 -4.84 -10.62
N THR A 252 -17.50 -3.95 -9.81
CA THR A 252 -16.78 -2.86 -9.16
C THR A 252 -15.89 -3.37 -8.04
N ARG A 253 -14.83 -2.62 -7.70
CA ARG A 253 -13.88 -2.99 -6.64
C ARG A 253 -14.06 -2.06 -5.43
N PRO A 254 -14.15 -2.59 -4.20
CA PRO A 254 -14.04 -1.76 -3.01
C PRO A 254 -12.61 -1.25 -2.83
N LEU A 255 -12.46 -0.27 -1.93
CA LEU A 255 -11.14 0.12 -1.42
C LEU A 255 -10.53 -1.09 -0.72
N GLN A 256 -9.34 -1.48 -1.16
CA GLN A 256 -8.69 -2.68 -0.68
C GLN A 256 -7.17 -2.54 -0.69
N TYR A 257 -6.53 -3.25 0.21
CA TYR A 257 -5.11 -3.17 0.49
C TYR A 257 -4.55 -4.58 0.60
N PHE A 258 -3.50 -4.90 -0.13
CA PHE A 258 -2.74 -6.13 0.11
C PHE A 258 -1.60 -5.80 1.07
N LEU A 259 -1.72 -6.23 2.33
CA LEU A 259 -0.82 -5.82 3.41
C LEU A 259 -0.75 -6.84 4.54
N ARG A 260 0.17 -6.59 5.47
CA ARG A 260 0.33 -7.36 6.71
C ARG A 260 -0.64 -6.90 7.79
N TRP A 261 -1.04 -7.85 8.63
CA TRP A 261 -2.01 -7.65 9.69
C TRP A 261 -1.72 -6.44 10.58
N TYR A 262 -0.49 -6.26 11.06
CA TYR A 262 -0.20 -5.14 11.97
C TYR A 262 -0.46 -3.78 11.34
N GLY A 263 -0.12 -3.62 10.05
CA GLY A 263 -0.37 -2.36 9.33
C GLY A 263 -1.86 -2.10 9.18
N PHE A 264 -2.64 -3.15 8.89
CA PHE A 264 -4.09 -3.04 8.79
C PHE A 264 -4.76 -2.75 10.15
N ALA A 265 -4.45 -3.54 11.18
CA ALA A 265 -5.09 -3.43 12.50
C ALA A 265 -4.73 -2.13 13.23
N LEU A 266 -3.50 -1.62 13.11
CA LEU A 266 -3.12 -0.33 13.68
C LEU A 266 -3.80 0.85 12.97
N THR A 267 -4.13 0.70 11.69
CA THR A 267 -4.83 1.73 10.90
C THR A 267 -6.34 1.67 11.14
N PHE A 268 -6.90 0.47 11.11
CA PHE A 268 -8.33 0.17 11.24
C PHE A 268 -8.59 -0.63 12.52
N SER A 269 -8.44 0.02 13.68
CA SER A 269 -8.48 -0.61 15.02
C SER A 269 -9.79 -1.32 15.39
N HIS A 270 -10.87 -1.10 14.65
CA HIS A 270 -12.18 -1.75 14.86
C HIS A 270 -12.55 -2.67 13.70
N CYS A 271 -11.55 -3.21 12.99
CA CYS A 271 -11.78 -4.13 11.89
C CYS A 271 -12.20 -5.53 12.37
N SER A 272 -13.01 -6.18 11.55
CA SER A 272 -13.31 -7.61 11.68
C SER A 272 -12.29 -8.48 10.94
N ILE A 273 -12.17 -9.75 11.31
CA ILE A 273 -11.32 -10.73 10.62
C ILE A 273 -12.22 -11.84 10.07
N TYR A 274 -12.16 -12.03 8.76
CA TYR A 274 -12.87 -13.12 8.09
C TYR A 274 -12.39 -14.48 8.61
N GLY A 275 -13.33 -15.40 8.84
CA GLY A 275 -13.04 -16.75 9.33
C GLY A 275 -12.72 -16.87 10.82
N LEU A 276 -12.41 -15.78 11.53
CA LEU A 276 -12.24 -15.76 12.99
C LEU A 276 -13.49 -15.23 13.69
N ASP A 277 -13.89 -13.99 13.39
CA ASP A 277 -15.01 -13.35 14.08
C ASP A 277 -16.38 -13.97 13.69
N GLN A 278 -16.43 -14.73 12.59
CA GLN A 278 -17.62 -15.50 12.20
C GLN A 278 -17.77 -16.81 12.99
N LYS A 279 -16.70 -17.32 13.63
CA LYS A 279 -16.72 -18.58 14.39
C LYS A 279 -17.17 -18.40 15.84
N GLU A 280 -17.21 -17.19 16.36
CA GLU A 280 -17.64 -16.89 17.75
C GLU A 280 -19.17 -16.82 17.93
N VAL A 281 -19.96 -16.99 16.87
CA VAL A 281 -21.44 -16.92 16.89
C VAL A 281 -22.10 -18.32 17.01
N ILE A 282 -21.36 -19.34 17.44
CA ILE A 282 -21.87 -20.71 17.62
C ILE A 282 -21.81 -21.14 19.08
#